data_AF-A0A9D6LTG3-F1
#
_entry.id   AF-A0A9D6LTG3-F1
#
_cell.length_a   1.000
_cell.length_b   1.000
_cell.length_c   1.000
_cell.angle_alpha   90.00
_cell.angle_beta   90.00
_cell.angle_gamma   90.00
#
_symmetry.space_group_name_H-M   'P 1'
#
loop_
_entity.id
_entity.type
_entity.pdbx_description
1 polymer ?
#
loop_
_entity_poly.entity_id
_entity_poly.type
_entity_poly.pdbx_seq_one_letter_code
_entity_poly.pdbx_strand_id
1 'polypeptide(L)'
;MRVLRLLGMVVVVAGALQAGDDVLRGRLKQEPGRPPVIQAADQKTYTVSGDEFTKAQMADPRLNGREMEMGGRFAGPGQFEAASLFTIRDGKRYEVTYWCEICHIRAHKPGRCV
;
A
#
# COMPACT_ATOMS: atom_id res chain seq x y z
N MET A 1 -61.12 26.62 10.56
CA MET A 1 -60.20 26.46 9.42
C MET A 1 -58.78 26.53 9.93
N ARG A 2 -58.10 25.39 10.17
CA ARG A 2 -56.72 25.33 10.69
C ARG A 2 -55.77 25.11 9.51
N VAL A 3 -55.00 26.13 9.15
CA VAL A 3 -53.96 26.06 8.12
C VAL A 3 -52.70 25.50 8.75
N LEU A 4 -52.39 24.24 8.44
CA LEU A 4 -51.21 23.54 8.94
C LEU A 4 -50.00 23.93 8.07
N ARG A 5 -49.10 24.77 8.60
CA ARG A 5 -47.84 25.14 7.95
C ARG A 5 -46.83 24.01 8.13
N LEU A 6 -46.54 23.28 7.05
CA LEU A 6 -45.45 22.30 6.98
C LEU A 6 -44.11 23.04 6.90
N LEU A 7 -43.30 22.95 7.96
CA LEU A 7 -41.90 23.33 7.95
C LEU A 7 -41.10 22.27 7.18
N GLY A 8 -40.62 22.64 5.98
CA GLY A 8 -39.67 21.83 5.22
C GLY A 8 -38.28 21.89 5.86
N MET A 9 -37.81 20.76 6.37
CA MET A 9 -36.45 20.60 6.90
C MET A 9 -35.50 20.29 5.73
N VAL A 10 -34.66 21.27 5.36
CA VAL A 10 -33.58 21.06 4.40
C VAL A 10 -32.40 20.43 5.14
N VAL A 11 -32.12 19.17 4.83
CA VAL A 11 -30.94 18.45 5.34
C VAL A 11 -29.78 18.69 4.37
N VAL A 12 -28.80 19.48 4.79
CA VAL A 12 -27.53 19.64 4.07
C VAL A 12 -26.60 18.50 4.50
N VAL A 13 -26.38 17.54 3.62
CA VAL A 13 -25.37 16.49 3.82
C VAL A 13 -24.01 17.06 3.41
N ALA A 14 -23.23 17.53 4.38
CA ALA A 14 -21.83 17.87 4.16
C ALA A 14 -21.01 16.58 4.09
N GLY A 15 -20.67 16.14 2.88
CA GLY A 15 -19.74 15.03 2.67
C GLY A 15 -18.31 15.47 3.00
N ALA A 16 -17.76 14.96 4.09
CA ALA A 16 -16.35 15.11 4.40
C ALA A 16 -15.53 14.26 3.42
N LEU A 17 -14.84 14.90 2.46
CA LEU A 17 -13.76 14.26 1.70
C LEU A 17 -12.61 14.00 2.68
N GLN A 18 -12.56 12.79 3.22
CA GLN A 18 -11.37 12.31 3.92
C GLN A 18 -10.26 12.20 2.88
N ALA A 19 -9.21 13.01 3.03
CA ALA A 19 -7.96 12.85 2.31
C ALA A 19 -7.31 11.53 2.79
N GLY A 20 -7.71 10.43 2.18
CA GLY A 20 -7.06 9.14 2.35
C GLY A 20 -5.83 9.05 1.46
N ASP A 21 -4.84 8.28 1.89
CA ASP A 21 -3.69 7.93 1.05
C ASP A 21 -4.15 7.25 -0.24
N ASP A 22 -3.43 7.51 -1.35
CA ASP A 22 -3.59 6.76 -2.58
C ASP A 22 -3.20 5.30 -2.34
N VAL A 23 -3.86 4.39 -3.08
CA VAL A 23 -3.58 2.95 -3.01
C VAL A 23 -3.05 2.47 -4.36
N LEU A 24 -1.85 1.91 -4.35
CA LEU A 24 -1.27 1.20 -5.49
C LEU A 24 -1.35 -0.31 -5.23
N ARG A 25 -1.98 -1.04 -6.16
CA ARG A 25 -2.03 -2.52 -6.17
C ARG A 25 -1.33 -3.08 -7.39
N GLY A 26 -0.58 -4.15 -7.20
CA GLY A 26 0.03 -4.86 -8.31
C GLY A 26 1.02 -5.91 -7.87
N ARG A 27 1.66 -6.54 -8.84
CA ARG A 27 2.63 -7.60 -8.61
C ARG A 27 4.04 -7.04 -8.51
N LEU A 28 4.78 -7.44 -7.48
CA LEU A 28 6.21 -7.14 -7.39
C LEU A 28 6.97 -7.89 -8.49
N LYS A 29 7.78 -7.15 -9.26
CA LYS A 29 8.69 -7.70 -10.26
C LYS A 29 10.12 -7.28 -9.93
N GLN A 30 10.97 -8.28 -9.76
CA GLN A 30 12.40 -8.12 -9.55
C GLN A 30 13.13 -8.79 -10.69
N GLU A 31 13.97 -8.02 -11.40
CA GLU A 31 14.83 -8.48 -12.48
C GLU A 31 16.30 -8.22 -12.10
N PRO A 32 17.23 -9.15 -12.36
CA PRO A 32 18.64 -8.93 -12.08
C PRO A 32 19.18 -7.63 -12.71
N GLY A 33 19.83 -6.80 -11.91
CA GLY A 33 20.43 -5.55 -12.38
C GLY A 33 19.45 -4.40 -12.63
N ARG A 34 18.15 -4.55 -12.33
CA ARG A 34 17.16 -3.47 -12.44
C ARG A 34 16.54 -3.15 -11.08
N PRO A 35 16.11 -1.90 -10.85
CA PRO A 35 15.30 -1.56 -9.69
C PRO A 35 14.00 -2.37 -9.66
N PRO A 36 13.51 -2.78 -8.47
CA PRO A 36 12.24 -3.48 -8.35
C PRO A 36 11.08 -2.56 -8.71
N VAL A 37 10.05 -3.12 -9.35
CA VAL A 37 8.86 -2.37 -9.78
C VAL A 37 7.58 -3.09 -9.39
N ILE A 38 6.49 -2.34 -9.33
CA ILE A 38 5.14 -2.88 -9.18
C ILE A 38 4.47 -2.84 -10.54
N GLN A 39 4.10 -4.02 -11.05
CA GLN A 39 3.29 -4.15 -12.25
C GLN A 39 1.81 -4.15 -11.84
N ALA A 40 1.12 -3.05 -12.13
CA ALA A 40 -0.32 -2.92 -11.88
C ALA A 40 -1.14 -3.78 -12.86
N ALA A 41 -2.43 -3.94 -12.57
CA ALA A 41 -3.34 -4.76 -13.38
C ALA A 41 -3.44 -4.30 -14.84
N ASP A 42 -3.28 -3.00 -15.09
CA ASP A 42 -3.26 -2.39 -16.42
C ASP A 42 -1.91 -2.53 -17.15
N GLN A 43 -1.02 -3.40 -16.64
CA GLN A 43 0.35 -3.63 -17.11
C GLN A 43 1.30 -2.43 -16.97
N LYS A 44 0.86 -1.29 -16.41
CA LYS A 44 1.77 -0.20 -16.09
C LYS A 44 2.70 -0.60 -14.95
N THR A 45 3.93 -0.12 -15.03
CA THR A 45 4.95 -0.35 -14.02
C THR A 45 5.21 0.92 -13.24
N TYR A 46 5.33 0.77 -11.92
CA TYR A 46 5.63 1.86 -11.01
C TYR A 46 6.91 1.55 -10.25
N THR A 47 7.84 2.50 -10.25
CA THR A 47 8.96 2.50 -9.31
C THR A 47 8.42 2.97 -7.97
N VAL A 48 8.78 2.25 -6.91
CA VAL A 48 8.35 2.55 -5.55
C VAL A 48 9.51 3.15 -4.76
N SER A 49 9.30 4.34 -4.22
CA SER A 49 10.15 4.92 -3.19
C SER A 49 9.49 4.78 -1.82
N GLY A 50 10.25 4.99 -0.76
CA GLY A 50 9.78 4.92 0.61
C GLY A 50 10.93 4.99 1.59
N ASP A 51 10.66 4.65 2.84
CA ASP A 51 11.67 4.54 3.89
C ASP A 51 12.60 3.34 3.69
N GLU A 52 13.59 3.19 4.57
CA GLU A 52 14.55 2.09 4.52
C GLU A 52 13.90 0.71 4.65
N PHE A 53 12.76 0.59 5.36
CA PHE A 53 12.03 -0.67 5.49
C PHE A 53 11.35 -1.05 4.17
N THR A 54 10.66 -0.10 3.55
CA THR A 54 10.03 -0.26 2.23
C THR A 54 11.07 -0.66 1.19
N LYS A 55 12.20 0.05 1.12
CA LYS A 55 13.30 -0.29 0.20
C LYS A 55 13.81 -1.71 0.43
N ALA A 56 14.02 -2.10 1.70
CA ALA A 56 14.54 -3.42 2.03
C ALA A 56 13.54 -4.54 1.69
N GLN A 57 12.24 -4.33 1.91
CA GLN A 57 11.18 -5.26 1.51
C GLN A 57 11.09 -5.35 -0.02
N MET A 58 11.08 -4.23 -0.74
CA MET A 58 11.07 -4.19 -2.20
C MET A 58 12.28 -4.91 -2.83
N ALA A 59 13.39 -5.02 -2.10
CA ALA A 59 14.60 -5.71 -2.53
C ALA A 59 14.67 -7.20 -2.09
N ASP A 60 13.74 -7.69 -1.25
CA ASP A 60 13.78 -9.08 -0.80
C ASP A 60 13.33 -10.03 -1.93
N PRO A 61 14.19 -10.95 -2.41
CA PRO A 61 13.87 -11.86 -3.50
C PRO A 61 12.71 -12.83 -3.19
N ARG A 62 12.41 -13.07 -1.90
CA ARG A 62 11.28 -13.94 -1.47
C ARG A 62 9.92 -13.29 -1.71
N LEU A 63 9.90 -11.98 -1.97
CA LEU A 63 8.69 -11.23 -2.30
C LEU A 63 8.45 -11.14 -3.82
N ASN A 64 9.41 -11.57 -4.66
CA ASN A 64 9.24 -11.54 -6.11
C ASN A 64 7.94 -12.24 -6.53
N GLY A 65 7.19 -11.60 -7.42
CA GLY A 65 5.95 -12.15 -7.96
C GLY A 65 4.77 -12.15 -7.00
N ARG A 66 4.90 -11.65 -5.75
CA ARG A 66 3.75 -11.51 -4.85
C ARG A 66 2.86 -10.36 -5.28
N GLU A 67 1.56 -10.53 -5.03
CA GLU A 67 0.60 -9.42 -5.08
C GLU A 67 0.84 -8.51 -3.87
N MET A 68 0.91 -7.22 -4.13
CA MET A 68 1.23 -6.19 -3.15
C MET A 68 0.17 -5.12 -3.16
N GLU A 69 -0.03 -4.51 -2.01
CA GLU A 69 -0.76 -3.27 -1.87
C GLU A 69 0.07 -2.28 -1.07
N MET A 70 0.18 -1.05 -1.57
CA MET A 70 0.88 0.03 -0.89
C MET A 70 -0.07 1.22 -0.72
N GLY A 71 -0.08 1.79 0.47
CA GLY A 71 -0.68 3.09 0.74
C GLY A 71 0.37 4.19 0.67
N GLY A 72 0.05 5.33 0.07
CA GLY A 72 0.98 6.44 -0.08
C GLY A 72 0.46 7.52 -1.03
N ARG A 73 1.33 8.00 -1.93
CA ARG A 73 0.97 9.01 -2.94
C ARG A 73 1.69 8.80 -4.26
N PHE A 74 1.05 9.18 -5.36
CA PHE A 74 1.75 9.29 -6.66
C PHE A 74 2.65 10.54 -6.67
N ALA A 75 3.96 10.33 -6.84
CA ALA A 75 4.95 11.41 -6.87
C ALA A 75 5.25 11.94 -8.29
N GLY A 76 4.70 11.29 -9.31
CA GLY A 76 4.87 11.64 -10.71
C GLY A 76 4.53 10.46 -11.63
N PRO A 77 4.65 10.63 -12.97
CA PRO A 77 4.42 9.54 -13.91
C PRO A 77 5.30 8.32 -13.60
N GLY A 78 4.66 7.18 -13.32
CA GLY A 78 5.35 5.92 -13.01
C GLY A 78 6.07 5.89 -11.65
N GLN A 79 5.80 6.85 -10.75
CA GLN A 79 6.46 6.96 -9.45
C GLN A 79 5.43 6.97 -8.32
N PHE A 80 5.63 6.08 -7.35
CA PHE A 80 4.79 5.99 -6.17
C PHE A 80 5.65 6.04 -4.91
N GLU A 81 5.32 6.94 -3.99
CA GLU A 81 5.98 7.04 -2.69
C GLU A 81 5.10 6.32 -1.66
N ALA A 82 5.57 5.14 -1.23
CA ALA A 82 4.84 4.31 -0.30
C ALA A 82 5.14 4.72 1.16
N ALA A 83 4.07 4.86 1.94
CA ALA A 83 4.09 5.01 3.39
C ALA A 83 3.77 3.69 4.11
N SER A 84 3.12 2.74 3.43
CA SER A 84 2.84 1.40 3.94
C SER A 84 2.90 0.37 2.82
N LEU A 85 3.21 -0.87 3.16
CA LEU A 85 3.36 -1.97 2.21
C LEU A 85 2.82 -3.27 2.83
N PHE A 86 1.95 -3.93 2.07
CA PHE A 86 1.34 -5.21 2.42
C PHE A 86 1.48 -6.19 1.27
N THR A 87 1.61 -7.47 1.59
CA THR A 87 1.33 -8.54 0.62
C THR A 87 -0.16 -8.86 0.62
N ILE A 88 -0.68 -9.26 -0.52
CA ILE A 88 -2.05 -9.76 -0.65
C ILE A 88 -2.01 -11.28 -0.85
N ARG A 89 -2.75 -12.01 -0.01
CA ARG A 89 -2.97 -13.45 -0.15
C ARG A 89 -4.43 -13.75 0.15
N ASP A 90 -5.09 -14.47 -0.75
CA ASP A 90 -6.52 -14.82 -0.64
C ASP A 90 -7.43 -13.61 -0.37
N GLY A 91 -7.14 -12.48 -1.03
CA GLY A 91 -7.87 -11.22 -0.89
C GLY A 91 -7.64 -10.47 0.42
N LYS A 92 -6.74 -10.94 1.29
CA LYS A 92 -6.44 -10.32 2.59
C LYS A 92 -5.06 -9.66 2.59
N ARG A 93 -4.96 -8.54 3.31
CA ARG A 93 -3.70 -7.83 3.56
C ARG A 93 -2.89 -8.55 4.64
N TYR A 94 -1.61 -8.76 4.36
CA TYR A 94 -0.64 -9.31 5.30
C TYR A 94 0.58 -8.39 5.36
N GLU A 95 0.94 -7.98 6.57
CA GLU A 95 2.18 -7.25 6.80
C GLU A 95 3.39 -8.17 6.58
N VAL A 96 4.43 -7.63 5.97
CA VAL A 96 5.70 -8.33 5.83
C VAL A 96 6.48 -8.20 7.14
N THR A 97 6.69 -9.32 7.81
CA THR A 97 7.50 -9.41 9.02
C THR A 97 8.58 -10.46 8.85
N TYR A 98 9.72 -10.21 9.49
CA TYR A 98 10.89 -11.07 9.53
C TYR A 98 11.01 -11.65 10.92
N TRP A 99 11.40 -12.92 11.02
CA TRP A 99 11.49 -13.64 12.27
C TRP A 99 12.82 -14.38 12.37
N CYS A 100 13.50 -14.14 13.48
CA CYS A 100 14.74 -14.84 13.81
C CYS A 100 14.44 -16.03 14.71
N GLU A 101 14.69 -17.25 14.22
CA GLU A 101 14.52 -18.48 14.99
C GLU A 101 15.56 -18.64 16.13
N ILE A 102 16.62 -17.83 16.15
CA ILE A 102 17.64 -17.87 17.21
C ILE A 102 17.21 -17.00 18.39
N CYS A 103 16.87 -15.74 18.10
CA CYS A 103 16.58 -14.74 19.13
C CYS A 103 15.09 -14.61 19.45
N HIS A 104 14.20 -15.24 18.65
CA HIS A 104 12.75 -15.15 18.78
C HIS A 104 12.21 -13.70 18.76
N ILE A 105 12.73 -12.87 17.85
CA ILE A 105 12.31 -11.47 17.67
C ILE A 105 11.74 -11.23 16.27
N ARG A 106 10.85 -10.22 16.16
CA ARG A 106 10.30 -9.72 14.88
C ARG A 106 11.02 -8.47 14.40
N ALA A 107 11.11 -8.30 13.08
CA ALA A 107 11.55 -7.06 12.44
C ALA A 107 10.79 -6.78 11.13
N HIS A 108 10.97 -5.57 10.59
CA HIS A 108 10.33 -5.11 9.34
C HIS A 108 11.31 -5.01 8.15
N LYS A 109 12.58 -5.38 8.35
CA LYS A 109 13.60 -5.51 7.30
C LYS A 109 14.37 -6.83 7.46
N PRO A 110 14.88 -7.43 6.37
CA PRO A 110 15.78 -8.58 6.43
C PRO A 110 17.17 -8.20 6.94
N GLY A 111 17.93 -9.17 7.46
CA GLY A 111 19.27 -8.95 8.02
C GLY A 111 19.84 -10.19 8.71
N ARG A 112 21.11 -10.16 9.12
CA ARG A 112 21.80 -11.33 9.72
C ARG A 112 21.23 -11.78 11.07
N CYS A 113 20.56 -10.89 11.80
CA CYS A 113 19.99 -11.16 13.12
C CYS A 113 18.48 -10.86 13.17
N VAL A 114 17.77 -11.10 12.07
CA VAL A 114 16.32 -10.96 11.88
C VAL A 114 15.79 -11.95 10.84
#